data_AF-A0ABD5CJR7-F1
#
_entry.id   AF-A0ABD5CJR7-F1
#
_cell.length_a   1.000
_cell.length_b   1.000
_cell.length_c   1.000
_cell.angle_alpha   90.00
_cell.angle_beta   90.00
_cell.angle_gamma   90.00
#
_symmetry.space_group_name_H-M   'P 1'
#
loop_
_entity.id
_entity.type
_entity.pdbx_description
1 polymer ?
#
loop_
_entity_poly.entity_id
_entity_poly.type
_entity_poly.pdbx_seq_one_letter_code
_entity_poly.pdbx_strand_id
1 'polypeptide(L)' 'MAADVRIALLNEAAETGALLAAAHVAFPSIGHVAKTDNGFHFVPVVWDY' A
#
# COMPACT_ATOMS: atom_id res chain seq x y z
N MET A 1 -10.37 -6.81 -14.79
CA MET A 1 -11.24 -7.09 -13.62
C MET A 1 -10.71 -6.32 -12.40
N ALA A 2 -11.42 -6.28 -11.26
CA ALA A 2 -10.99 -5.51 -10.08
C ALA A 2 -9.63 -5.94 -9.49
N ALA A 3 -9.26 -7.22 -9.64
CA ALA A 3 -7.97 -7.74 -9.17
C ALA A 3 -6.78 -7.14 -9.94
N ASP A 4 -6.89 -6.99 -11.27
CA ASP A 4 -5.81 -6.49 -12.12
C ASP A 4 -5.47 -5.03 -11.79
N VAL A 5 -6.50 -4.21 -11.59
CA VAL A 5 -6.34 -2.79 -11.20
C VAL A 5 -5.67 -2.69 -9.83
N ARG A 6 -6.09 -3.51 -8.86
CA ARG A 6 -5.46 -3.54 -7.53
C ARG A 6 -3.97 -3.89 -7.63
N ILE A 7 -3.62 -4.91 -8.41
CA ILE A 7 -2.22 -5.35 -8.57
C ILE A 7 -1.40 -4.25 -9.25
N ALA A 8 -1.93 -3.60 -10.29
CA ALA A 8 -1.25 -2.49 -10.97
C ALA A 8 -0.96 -1.33 -10.01
N LEU A 9 -1.95 -0.89 -9.22
CA LEU A 9 -1.77 0.21 -8.26
C LEU A 9 -0.79 -0.15 -7.13
N LEU A 10 -0.84 -1.38 -6.62
CA LEU A 10 0.10 -1.84 -5.59
C LEU A 10 1.54 -1.94 -6.12
N ASN A 11 1.73 -2.34 -7.38
CA ASN A 11 3.03 -2.32 -8.03
C ASN A 11 3.57 -0.88 -8.16
N GLU A 12 2.74 0.04 -8.66
CA GLU A 12 3.12 1.46 -8.80
C GLU A 12 3.50 2.08 -7.46
N ALA A 13 2.69 1.86 -6.42
CA ALA A 13 2.98 2.36 -5.07
C ALA A 13 4.29 1.79 -4.51
N ALA A 14 4.56 0.51 -4.75
CA ALA A 14 5.79 -0.14 -4.30
C ALA A 14 7.05 0.30 -5.09
N GLU A 15 6.90 0.59 -6.37
CA GLU A 15 8.01 1.02 -7.24
C GLU A 15 8.38 2.49 -7.02
N THR A 16 7.37 3.34 -6.79
CA THR A 16 7.57 4.79 -6.59
C THR A 16 7.80 5.16 -5.12
N GLY A 17 7.42 4.30 -4.18
CA GLY A 17 7.39 4.63 -2.76
C GLY A 17 6.26 5.62 -2.40
N ALA A 18 5.24 5.77 -3.24
CA ALA A 18 4.11 6.65 -2.95
C ALA A 18 3.35 6.24 -1.67
N LEU A 19 2.70 7.21 -1.04
CA LEU A 19 1.74 6.95 0.04
C LEU A 19 0.45 6.39 -0.54
N LEU A 20 -0.04 5.30 0.04
CA LEU A 20 -1.34 4.72 -0.20
C LEU A 20 -2.29 5.12 0.94
N ALA A 21 -3.42 5.73 0.58
CA ALA A 21 -4.57 5.91 1.46
C ALA A 21 -5.69 4.95 1.02
N ALA A 22 -6.12 4.04 1.90
CA ALA A 22 -7.10 3.01 1.57
C ALA A 22 -8.24 2.96 2.59
N ALA A 23 -9.50 2.97 2.12
CA ALA A 23 -10.66 3.13 3.00
C ALA A 23 -10.87 2.00 4.02
N HIS A 24 -10.39 0.78 3.75
CA HIS A 24 -10.71 -0.42 4.54
C HIS A 24 -9.45 -1.17 5.03
N VAL A 25 -8.42 -0.43 5.44
CA VAL A 25 -7.27 -0.97 6.19
C VAL A 25 -7.22 -0.31 7.57
N ALA A 26 -6.38 -0.83 8.47
CA ALA A 26 -6.27 -0.31 9.84
C ALA A 26 -6.01 1.20 9.86
N PHE A 27 -6.82 1.93 10.63
CA PHE A 27 -6.70 3.38 10.83
C PHE A 27 -5.31 3.75 11.39
N PRO A 28 -4.63 4.82 10.92
CA PRO A 28 -5.09 5.94 10.06
C PRO A 28 -5.22 5.63 8.57
N SER A 29 -5.00 4.37 8.19
CA SER A 29 -5.21 3.86 6.84
C SER A 29 -4.32 4.48 5.76
N ILE A 30 -3.21 5.08 6.19
CA ILE A 30 -2.18 5.69 5.35
C ILE A 30 -0.86 4.97 5.60
N GLY A 31 -0.13 4.64 4.53
CA GLY A 31 1.12 3.89 4.61
C GLY A 31 1.79 3.76 3.24
N HIS A 32 2.95 3.12 3.23
CA HIS A 32 3.63 2.69 2.01
C HIS A 32 3.26 1.25 1.65
N VAL A 33 3.61 0.84 0.43
CA VAL A 33 3.51 -0.54 -0.01
C VAL A 33 4.92 -1.06 -0.27
N ALA A 34 5.26 -2.23 0.29
CA ALA A 34 6.50 -2.93 0.00
C ALA A 34 6.21 -4.22 -0.78
N LYS A 35 7.00 -4.51 -1.82
CA LYS A 35 6.97 -5.82 -2.49
C LYS A 35 7.61 -6.88 -1.56
N THR A 36 7.05 -8.08 -1.62
CA THR A 36 7.57 -9.29 -0.98
C THR A 36 7.73 -10.39 -2.03
N ASP A 37 8.35 -11.51 -1.67
CA ASP A 37 8.52 -12.65 -2.58
C ASP A 37 7.19 -13.18 -3.14
N ASN A 38 6.09 -13.03 -2.40
CA ASN A 38 4.77 -13.49 -2.83
C ASN A 38 3.64 -12.51 -2.45
N GLY A 39 3.78 -11.24 -2.84
CA GLY A 39 2.72 -10.23 -2.68
C GLY A 39 3.23 -8.90 -2.16
N PHE A 40 2.43 -8.26 -1.31
CA PHE A 40 2.71 -6.90 -0.82
C PHE A 40 2.51 -6.80 0.69
N HIS A 41 3.34 -6.00 1.34
CA HIS A 41 3.13 -5.56 2.72
C HIS A 41 2.65 -4.11 2.72
N PHE A 42 1.63 -3.83 3.54
CA PHE A 42 1.27 -2.47 3.91
C PHE A 42 2.14 -2.03 5.08
N VAL A 43 2.89 -0.95 4.90
CA VAL A 43 3.80 -0.39 5.90
C VAL A 43 3.16 0.88 6.44
N PRO A 44 2.47 0.84 7.59
CA PRO A 44 1.77 2.02 8.12
C PRO A 44 2.77 3.13 8.43
N VAL A 45 2.36 4.38 8.19
CA VAL A 45 3.15 5.52 8.66
C VAL A 45 3.22 5.53 10.19
N VAL A 46 4.35 5.95 10.75
CA VAL A 46 4.48 6.18 12.18
C VAL A 46 3.82 7.52 12.53
N TRP A 47 3.02 7.53 13.58
CA TRP A 47 2.50 8.76 14.18
C TRP A 47 3.45 9.21 15.28
N ASP A 48 4.15 10.34 15.07
CA ASP A 48 5.20 10.88 15.97
C ASP A 48 4.79 12.22 16.62
N TYR A 49 3.49 12.47 16.74
CA TYR A 49 2.97 13.63 17.48
C TYR A 49 2.72 13.29 18.95
#